data_AF-A0A9P0BAS9-F1
#
_entry.id   AF-A0A9P0BAS9-F1
#
_cell.length_a   1.000
_cell.length_b   1.000
_cell.length_c   1.000
_cell.angle_alpha   90.00
_cell.angle_beta   90.00
_cell.angle_gamma   90.00
#
_symmetry.space_group_name_H-M   'P 1'
#
loop_
_entity.id
_entity.type
_entity.pdbx_description
1 polymer ?
#
loop_
_entity_poly.entity_id
_entity_poly.type
_entity_poly.pdbx_seq_one_letter_code
_entity_poly.pdbx_strand_id
1 'polypeptide(L)'
;MHFQYSYLMLVTFFIKYSSGSGLHGQCDFDEDCGTIDTHCHSGICSCKPNFIVLFDSCIQVTTPPIHCRRKEECHRALGSRSLCSKNNICACRAFHHLHNGQCVKNRDLHETCEHDHQCYCGVDCGDKIACIARNCTCKTGHRPYRSRRCILTEPLLVHLNSPSTTPKIKDIPLLTVTLFLIRLYY
;
A
#
# COMPACT_ATOMS: atom_id res chain seq x y z
N MET A 1 -29.48 -51.10 16.28
CA MET A 1 -29.45 -49.85 15.48
C MET A 1 -28.51 -48.88 16.19
N HIS A 2 -27.25 -48.79 15.76
CA HIS A 2 -26.23 -47.92 16.35
C HIS A 2 -26.16 -46.60 15.57
N PHE A 3 -26.36 -45.48 16.27
CA PHE A 3 -26.12 -44.13 15.76
C PHE A 3 -24.62 -43.81 15.89
N GLN A 4 -23.95 -43.57 14.77
CA GLN A 4 -22.57 -43.05 14.73
C GLN A 4 -22.62 -41.59 14.31
N TYR A 5 -22.49 -40.67 15.27
CA TYR A 5 -22.29 -39.25 15.02
C TYR A 5 -20.81 -39.00 14.68
N SER A 6 -20.54 -38.71 13.42
CA SER A 6 -19.22 -38.29 12.96
C SER A 6 -19.07 -36.78 13.18
N TYR A 7 -18.10 -36.40 14.02
CA TYR A 7 -17.75 -35.01 14.32
C TYR A 7 -17.07 -34.38 13.10
N LEU A 8 -17.79 -33.50 12.39
CA LEU A 8 -17.22 -32.66 11.33
C LEU A 8 -16.56 -31.44 11.99
N MET A 9 -15.27 -31.54 12.31
CA MET A 9 -14.46 -30.40 12.75
C MET A 9 -14.22 -29.45 11.55
N LEU A 10 -15.14 -28.51 11.35
CA LEU A 10 -14.96 -27.39 10.43
C LEU A 10 -13.86 -26.48 10.97
N VAL A 11 -12.62 -26.69 10.49
CA VAL A 11 -11.52 -25.75 10.69
C VAL A 11 -11.86 -24.48 9.90
N THR A 12 -12.47 -23.50 10.54
CA THR A 12 -12.66 -22.18 9.96
C THR A 12 -11.29 -21.49 9.90
N PHE A 13 -10.58 -21.70 8.80
CA PHE A 13 -9.51 -20.81 8.38
C PHE A 13 -10.13 -19.42 8.25
N PHE A 14 -9.94 -18.58 9.27
CA PHE A 14 -10.24 -17.16 9.18
C PHE A 14 -9.31 -16.57 8.13
N ILE A 15 -9.79 -16.49 6.89
CA ILE A 15 -9.16 -15.67 5.86
C ILE A 15 -9.30 -14.24 6.40
N LYS A 16 -8.25 -13.75 7.07
CA LYS A 16 -8.16 -12.36 7.48
C LYS A 16 -8.12 -11.54 6.20
N TYR A 17 -9.28 -11.04 5.80
CA TYR A 17 -9.38 -9.99 4.79
C TYR A 17 -8.72 -8.76 5.41
N SER A 18 -7.41 -8.60 5.15
CA SER A 18 -6.64 -7.47 5.66
C SER A 18 -7.09 -6.22 4.90
N SER A 19 -8.10 -5.56 5.43
CA SER A 19 -8.32 -4.13 5.22
C SER A 19 -7.15 -3.43 5.90
N GLY A 20 -6.29 -2.77 5.12
CA GLY A 20 -5.08 -2.17 5.67
C GLY A 20 -5.36 -1.25 6.86
N SER A 21 -4.46 -1.24 7.84
CA SER A 21 -4.50 -0.42 9.03
C SER A 21 -4.62 1.08 8.70
N GLY A 22 -5.44 1.78 9.46
CA GLY A 22 -5.55 3.23 9.40
C GLY A 22 -4.26 3.92 9.88
N LEU A 23 -4.24 5.25 9.78
CA LEU A 23 -3.20 6.06 10.43
C LEU A 23 -3.13 5.73 11.93
N HIS A 24 -1.92 5.61 12.48
CA HIS A 24 -1.61 5.14 13.84
C HIS A 24 -1.98 3.67 14.15
N GLY A 25 -2.44 2.89 13.15
CA GLY A 25 -2.66 1.46 13.30
C GLY A 25 -1.36 0.65 13.24
N GLN A 26 -1.39 -0.58 13.74
CA GLN A 26 -0.25 -1.50 13.68
C GLN A 26 0.04 -1.95 12.24
N CYS A 27 1.32 -2.17 11.94
CA CYS A 27 1.78 -2.66 10.64
C CYS A 27 3.09 -3.43 10.79
N ASP A 28 3.35 -4.33 9.85
CA ASP A 28 4.65 -4.96 9.65
C ASP A 28 5.34 -4.36 8.41
N PHE A 29 4.55 -4.00 7.39
CA PHE A 29 5.02 -3.45 6.11
C PHE A 29 4.21 -2.22 5.65
N ASP A 30 4.75 -1.42 4.73
CA ASP A 30 4.09 -0.22 4.16
C ASP A 30 2.76 -0.54 3.47
N GLU A 31 2.63 -1.75 2.94
CA GLU A 31 1.43 -2.27 2.31
C GLU A 31 0.30 -2.53 3.32
N ASP A 32 0.62 -2.72 4.60
CA ASP A 32 -0.38 -2.86 5.65
C ASP A 32 -1.10 -1.55 5.92
N CYS A 33 -0.46 -0.41 5.65
CA CYS A 33 -1.06 0.90 5.86
C CYS A 33 -2.07 1.22 4.76
N GLY A 34 -3.36 1.23 5.10
CA GLY A 34 -4.47 1.45 4.17
C GLY A 34 -4.75 2.92 3.85
N THR A 35 -4.22 3.85 4.64
CA THR A 35 -4.35 5.30 4.41
C THR A 35 -3.40 5.73 3.27
N ILE A 36 -3.81 6.73 2.47
CA ILE A 36 -2.95 7.28 1.41
C ILE A 36 -1.83 8.10 2.07
N ASP A 37 -0.64 8.04 1.48
CA ASP A 37 0.56 8.75 1.95
C ASP A 37 0.99 8.38 3.39
N THR A 38 0.68 7.15 3.81
CA THR A 38 1.26 6.53 5.00
C THR A 38 2.24 5.42 4.65
N HIS A 39 3.17 5.19 5.56
CA HIS A 39 4.16 4.11 5.55
C HIS A 39 4.26 3.50 6.95
N CYS A 40 4.79 2.29 7.05
CA CYS A 40 5.00 1.62 8.32
C CYS A 40 6.30 2.12 8.95
N HIS A 41 6.18 2.78 10.10
CA HIS A 41 7.31 3.31 10.85
C HIS A 41 7.26 2.81 12.28
N SER A 42 8.27 2.04 12.69
CA SER A 42 8.35 1.46 14.04
C SER A 42 7.10 0.65 14.44
N GLY A 43 6.58 -0.14 13.49
CA GLY A 43 5.39 -0.97 13.69
C GLY A 43 4.06 -0.22 13.70
N ILE A 44 4.05 1.08 13.34
CA ILE A 44 2.87 1.93 13.34
C ILE A 44 2.77 2.70 12.01
N CYS A 45 1.57 2.74 11.44
CA CYS A 45 1.30 3.51 10.24
C CYS A 45 1.42 5.02 10.52
N SER A 46 2.33 5.69 9.82
CA SER A 46 2.61 7.12 9.97
C SER A 46 2.70 7.82 8.61
N CYS A 47 2.51 9.13 8.57
CA CYS A 47 2.61 9.89 7.33
C CYS A 47 4.02 9.82 6.73
N LYS A 48 4.09 9.75 5.40
CA LYS A 48 5.35 9.80 4.65
C LYS A 48 6.07 11.15 4.81
N PRO A 49 7.37 11.24 4.49
CA PRO A 49 8.09 12.50 4.48
C PRO A 49 7.37 13.57 3.64
N ASN A 50 7.38 14.83 4.11
CA ASN A 50 6.66 15.97 3.53
C ASN A 50 5.12 15.88 3.63
N PHE A 51 4.62 15.01 4.50
CA PHE A 51 3.22 14.99 4.90
C PHE A 51 3.10 15.22 6.41
N ILE A 52 2.03 15.90 6.81
CA ILE A 52 1.68 16.09 8.21
C ILE A 52 0.30 15.51 8.50
N VAL A 53 0.07 15.11 9.75
CA VAL A 53 -1.22 14.59 10.20
C VAL A 53 -2.21 15.75 10.31
N LEU A 54 -3.35 15.63 9.63
CA LEU A 54 -4.53 16.46 9.85
C LEU A 54 -5.76 15.55 9.98
N PHE A 55 -6.30 15.46 11.19
CA PHE A 55 -7.32 14.46 11.56
C PHE A 55 -6.81 13.05 11.25
N ASP A 56 -7.55 12.26 10.49
CA ASP A 56 -7.20 10.88 10.11
C ASP A 56 -6.60 10.81 8.69
N SER A 57 -5.90 11.86 8.27
CA SER A 57 -5.33 11.95 6.93
C SER A 57 -3.95 12.59 6.93
N CYS A 58 -3.13 12.16 5.97
CA CYS A 58 -1.85 12.78 5.67
C CYS A 58 -2.05 13.85 4.61
N ILE A 59 -1.69 15.10 4.92
CA ILE A 59 -1.77 16.21 3.97
C ILE A 59 -0.38 16.67 3.56
N GLN A 60 -0.20 16.94 2.28
CA GLN A 60 1.09 17.32 1.72
C GLN A 60 1.44 18.76 2.08
N VAL A 61 2.63 18.96 2.64
CA VAL A 61 3.23 20.28 2.86
C VAL A 61 4.18 20.64 1.71
N THR A 62 4.38 21.94 1.49
CA THR A 62 5.31 22.42 0.45
C THR A 62 6.76 22.12 0.81
N THR A 63 7.55 21.75 -0.20
CA THR A 63 9.01 21.62 -0.10
C THR A 63 9.65 22.47 -1.22
N PRO A 64 10.36 23.57 -0.90
CA PRO A 64 10.65 24.09 0.44
C PRO A 64 9.40 24.61 1.18
N PRO A 65 9.42 24.71 2.53
CA PRO A 65 8.30 25.22 3.31
C PRO A 65 7.92 26.66 2.95
N ILE A 66 6.65 26.88 2.62
CA ILE A 66 6.07 28.22 2.50
C ILE A 66 5.41 28.56 3.83
N HIS A 67 5.97 29.52 4.54
CA HIS A 67 5.41 29.96 5.81
C HIS A 67 4.13 30.79 5.61
N CYS A 68 3.20 30.66 6.55
CA CYS A 68 1.94 31.38 6.51
C CYS A 68 1.50 31.82 7.91
N ARG A 69 0.80 32.96 7.98
CA ARG A 69 0.05 33.37 9.18
C ARG A 69 -1.45 33.29 8.97
N ARG A 70 -1.89 33.48 7.72
CA ARG A 70 -3.28 33.42 7.32
C ARG A 70 -3.49 32.52 6.12
N LYS A 71 -4.71 32.02 5.96
CA LYS A 71 -5.10 31.11 4.88
C LYS A 71 -4.94 31.75 3.50
N GLU A 72 -5.14 33.06 3.39
CA GLU A 72 -5.07 33.82 2.14
C GLU A 72 -3.66 33.86 1.55
N GLU A 73 -2.63 33.72 2.38
CA GLU A 73 -1.23 33.60 1.92
C GLU A 73 -1.05 32.30 1.13
N CYS A 74 -1.52 31.17 1.68
CA CYS A 74 -1.47 29.88 0.99
C CYS A 74 -2.39 29.86 -0.24
N HIS A 75 -3.56 30.52 -0.18
CA HIS A 75 -4.44 30.61 -1.35
C HIS A 75 -3.77 31.31 -2.53
N ARG A 76 -2.97 32.35 -2.29
CA ARG A 76 -2.21 33.04 -3.34
C ARG A 76 -1.07 32.19 -3.87
N ALA A 77 -0.39 31.44 -3.00
CA ALA A 77 0.76 30.62 -3.39
C ALA A 77 0.37 29.31 -4.10
N LEU A 78 -0.66 28.62 -3.60
CA LEU A 78 -0.99 27.24 -3.97
C LEU A 78 -2.43 27.07 -4.51
N GLY A 79 -3.20 28.16 -4.59
CA GLY A 79 -4.61 28.14 -4.98
C GLY A 79 -5.57 27.89 -3.81
N SER A 80 -6.88 28.02 -4.08
CA SER A 80 -7.96 27.99 -3.08
C SER A 80 -8.16 26.67 -2.35
N ARG A 81 -7.50 25.60 -2.82
CA ARG A 81 -7.52 24.25 -2.23
C ARG A 81 -6.41 24.02 -1.20
N SER A 82 -5.70 25.07 -0.81
CA SER A 82 -4.70 25.04 0.26
C SER A 82 -5.27 25.45 1.62
N LEU A 83 -4.45 25.25 2.65
CA LEU A 83 -4.67 25.70 4.03
C LEU A 83 -3.34 26.12 4.66
N CYS A 84 -3.42 26.94 5.71
CA CYS A 84 -2.28 27.19 6.59
C CYS A 84 -2.35 26.19 7.74
N SER A 85 -1.33 25.34 7.88
CA SER A 85 -1.31 24.29 8.92
C SER A 85 -1.03 24.87 10.31
N LYS A 86 -1.22 24.05 11.35
CA LYS A 86 -0.89 24.42 12.75
C LYS A 86 0.59 24.78 12.94
N ASN A 87 1.47 24.30 12.05
CA ASN A 87 2.90 24.57 12.08
C ASN A 87 3.29 25.83 11.27
N ASN A 88 2.32 26.66 10.88
CA ASN A 88 2.53 27.86 10.07
C ASN A 88 3.20 27.57 8.72
N ILE A 89 2.90 26.41 8.13
CA ILE A 89 3.36 25.99 6.79
C ILE A 89 2.16 25.73 5.90
N CYS A 90 2.21 26.21 4.66
CA CYS A 90 1.16 25.95 3.67
C CYS A 90 1.11 24.46 3.29
N ALA A 91 -0.11 23.95 3.20
CA ALA A 91 -0.38 22.56 2.83
C ALA A 91 -1.59 22.49 1.91
N CYS A 92 -1.70 21.39 1.15
CA CYS A 92 -2.93 21.07 0.46
C CYS A 92 -3.99 20.56 1.45
N ARG A 93 -5.27 20.83 1.18
CA ARG A 93 -6.37 20.25 1.96
C ARG A 93 -6.39 18.73 1.78
N ALA A 94 -7.08 18.03 2.68
CA ALA A 94 -7.35 16.60 2.52
C ALA A 94 -7.91 16.30 1.11
N PHE A 95 -7.53 15.15 0.55
CA PHE A 95 -7.89 14.71 -0.80
C PHE A 95 -7.40 15.63 -1.93
N HIS A 96 -6.33 16.40 -1.69
CA HIS A 96 -5.63 17.18 -2.70
C HIS A 96 -4.13 16.94 -2.57
N HIS A 97 -3.42 17.02 -3.69
CA HIS A 97 -1.96 16.90 -3.74
C HIS A 97 -1.37 18.10 -4.50
N LEU A 98 -0.07 18.32 -4.32
CA LEU A 98 0.67 19.38 -4.96
C LEU A 98 1.09 18.94 -6.38
N HIS A 99 0.64 19.68 -7.39
CA HIS A 99 1.06 19.52 -8.77
C HIS A 99 1.34 20.89 -9.38
N ASN A 100 2.54 21.07 -9.93
CA ASN A 100 3.00 22.33 -10.55
C ASN A 100 2.74 23.58 -9.66
N GLY A 101 3.05 23.46 -8.36
CA GLY A 101 2.89 24.55 -7.40
C GLY A 101 1.44 24.83 -6.98
N GLN A 102 0.48 24.04 -7.41
CA GLN A 102 -0.93 24.19 -7.04
C GLN A 102 -1.50 22.94 -6.38
N CYS A 103 -2.47 23.12 -5.50
CA CYS A 103 -3.21 22.01 -4.90
C CYS A 103 -4.32 21.54 -5.85
N VAL A 104 -4.17 20.34 -6.40
CA VAL A 104 -5.12 19.69 -7.31
C VAL A 104 -5.93 18.63 -6.56
N LYS A 105 -7.21 18.50 -6.89
CA LYS A 105 -8.11 17.50 -6.30
C LYS A 105 -7.69 16.09 -6.76
N ASN A 106 -7.56 15.17 -5.82
CA ASN A 106 -7.28 13.77 -6.11
C ASN A 106 -8.49 13.11 -6.78
N ARG A 107 -8.19 12.20 -7.72
CA ARG A 107 -9.10 11.23 -8.30
C ARG A 107 -8.58 9.85 -7.99
N ASP A 108 -9.42 9.09 -7.29
CA ASP A 108 -9.11 7.72 -6.91
C ASP A 108 -9.22 6.79 -8.12
N LEU A 109 -8.74 5.55 -7.97
CA LEU A 109 -8.86 4.53 -9.01
C LEU A 109 -10.33 4.37 -9.44
N HIS A 110 -10.55 4.30 -10.74
CA HIS A 110 -11.86 4.25 -11.41
C HIS A 110 -12.71 5.52 -11.34
N GLU A 111 -12.25 6.58 -10.66
CA GLU A 111 -12.93 7.88 -10.74
C GLU A 111 -12.70 8.55 -12.08
N THR A 112 -13.68 9.38 -12.48
CA THR A 112 -13.59 10.19 -13.69
C THR A 112 -12.50 11.26 -13.58
N CYS A 113 -11.72 11.39 -14.64
CA CYS A 113 -10.61 12.32 -14.78
C CYS A 113 -10.57 12.94 -16.17
N GLU A 114 -9.87 14.06 -16.27
CA GLU A 114 -9.58 14.81 -17.49
C GLU A 114 -8.09 14.72 -17.84
N HIS A 115 -7.23 14.66 -16.84
CA HIS A 115 -5.77 14.68 -17.00
C HIS A 115 -5.09 13.72 -16.03
N ASP A 116 -3.95 13.17 -16.42
CA ASP A 116 -3.17 12.21 -15.62
C ASP A 116 -2.85 12.73 -14.21
N HIS A 117 -2.51 14.00 -14.08
CA HIS A 117 -2.15 14.60 -12.80
C HIS A 117 -3.31 14.67 -11.80
N GLN A 118 -4.55 14.38 -12.20
CA GLN A 118 -5.66 14.28 -11.26
C GLN A 118 -5.68 12.90 -10.58
N CYS A 119 -5.19 11.86 -11.25
CA CYS A 119 -5.17 10.50 -10.74
C CYS A 119 -4.07 10.33 -9.69
N TYR A 120 -4.47 10.08 -8.45
CA TYR A 120 -3.55 10.08 -7.32
C TYR A 120 -3.82 8.91 -6.38
N CYS A 121 -2.84 8.00 -6.28
CA CYS A 121 -2.86 6.85 -5.38
C CYS A 121 -1.76 6.91 -4.30
N GLY A 122 -1.23 8.11 -4.05
CA GLY A 122 -0.11 8.39 -3.16
C GLY A 122 1.16 8.80 -3.90
N VAL A 123 2.11 9.39 -3.17
CA VAL A 123 3.34 9.96 -3.75
C VAL A 123 4.18 8.98 -4.56
N ASP A 124 4.20 7.70 -4.19
CA ASP A 124 4.98 6.65 -4.86
C ASP A 124 4.23 5.94 -6.00
N CYS A 125 3.12 6.55 -6.46
CA CYS A 125 2.20 5.93 -7.40
C CYS A 125 2.01 6.73 -8.70
N GLY A 126 2.64 7.90 -8.82
CA GLY A 126 2.46 8.80 -9.98
C GLY A 126 2.86 8.18 -11.33
N ASP A 127 3.83 7.26 -11.32
CA ASP A 127 4.27 6.51 -12.49
C ASP A 127 3.43 5.25 -12.77
N LYS A 128 2.47 4.91 -11.90
CA LYS A 128 1.69 3.66 -11.93
C LYS A 128 0.22 3.84 -12.29
N ILE A 129 -0.30 5.07 -12.22
CA ILE A 129 -1.68 5.43 -12.55
C ILE A 129 -1.72 6.54 -13.60
N ALA A 130 -2.75 6.55 -14.45
CA ALA A 130 -3.01 7.59 -15.45
C ALA A 130 -4.51 7.75 -15.69
N CYS A 131 -4.87 8.84 -16.38
CA CYS A 131 -6.22 9.06 -16.85
C CYS A 131 -6.43 8.38 -18.21
N ILE A 132 -6.93 7.14 -18.19
CA ILE A 132 -7.12 6.32 -19.39
C ILE A 132 -8.61 6.19 -19.67
N ALA A 133 -9.05 6.53 -20.88
CA ALA A 133 -10.46 6.50 -21.27
C ALA A 133 -11.38 7.27 -20.28
N ARG A 134 -10.91 8.45 -19.81
CA ARG A 134 -11.56 9.32 -18.82
C ARG A 134 -11.71 8.76 -17.41
N ASN A 135 -11.07 7.63 -17.08
CA ASN A 135 -11.06 7.09 -15.72
C ASN A 135 -9.63 6.86 -15.24
N CYS A 136 -9.40 7.10 -13.95
CA CYS A 136 -8.11 6.78 -13.35
C CYS A 136 -7.89 5.27 -13.34
N THR A 137 -6.85 4.83 -14.04
CA THR A 137 -6.58 3.42 -14.32
C THR A 137 -5.09 3.15 -14.14
N CYS A 138 -4.75 1.97 -13.63
CA CYS A 138 -3.35 1.56 -13.55
C CYS A 138 -2.74 1.47 -14.95
N LYS A 139 -1.52 1.99 -15.12
CA LYS A 139 -0.76 1.91 -16.37
C LYS A 139 -0.38 0.46 -16.69
N THR A 140 0.00 0.21 -17.94
CA THR A 140 0.49 -1.11 -18.38
C THR A 140 1.57 -1.65 -17.45
N GLY A 141 1.52 -2.97 -17.17
CA GLY A 141 2.43 -3.63 -16.23
C GLY A 141 2.05 -3.46 -14.75
N HIS A 142 0.97 -2.74 -14.45
CA HIS A 142 0.44 -2.59 -13.10
C HIS A 142 -1.00 -3.11 -13.01
N ARG A 143 -1.39 -3.49 -11.81
CA ARG A 143 -2.76 -3.91 -11.48
C ARG A 143 -3.28 -3.18 -10.25
N PRO A 144 -4.61 -3.03 -10.12
CA PRO A 144 -5.24 -2.59 -8.89
C PRO A 144 -4.84 -3.48 -7.71
N TYR A 145 -4.47 -2.86 -6.60
CA TYR A 145 -4.27 -3.51 -5.31
C TYR A 145 -5.09 -2.79 -4.25
N ARG A 146 -6.01 -3.55 -3.65
CA ARG A 146 -7.11 -2.99 -2.86
C ARG A 146 -7.83 -1.89 -3.68
N SER A 147 -8.58 -1.00 -3.02
CA SER A 147 -9.41 0.00 -3.72
C SER A 147 -8.64 1.22 -4.25
N ARG A 148 -7.36 1.42 -3.89
CA ARG A 148 -6.70 2.73 -4.06
C ARG A 148 -5.24 2.72 -4.52
N ARG A 149 -4.59 1.57 -4.75
CA ARG A 149 -3.18 1.50 -5.17
C ARG A 149 -3.01 0.75 -6.49
N CYS A 150 -1.97 1.10 -7.23
CA CYS A 150 -1.47 0.33 -8.36
C CYS A 150 -0.14 -0.31 -7.99
N ILE A 151 -0.04 -1.63 -8.08
CA ILE A 151 1.20 -2.38 -7.85
C ILE A 151 1.65 -3.03 -9.15
N LEU A 152 2.94 -3.37 -9.23
CA LEU A 152 3.46 -4.14 -10.36
C LEU A 152 2.67 -5.45 -10.47
N THR A 153 2.22 -5.76 -11.67
CA THR A 153 1.83 -7.12 -12.01
C THR A 153 3.13 -7.90 -12.00
N GLU A 154 3.33 -8.76 -11.00
CA GLU A 154 4.49 -9.66 -10.99
C GLU A 154 4.64 -10.24 -12.39
N PRO A 155 5.83 -10.12 -13.01
CA PRO A 155 6.03 -10.78 -14.28
C PRO A 155 5.80 -12.27 -14.02
N LEU A 156 4.83 -12.86 -14.73
CA LEU A 156 4.83 -14.29 -14.97
C LEU A 156 6.24 -14.62 -15.44
N LEU A 157 6.98 -15.31 -14.56
CA LEU A 157 8.37 -15.75 -14.71
C LEU A 157 8.90 -15.49 -16.11
N VAL A 158 9.72 -14.45 -16.26
CA VAL A 158 10.69 -14.44 -17.35
C VAL A 158 11.42 -15.78 -17.21
N HIS A 159 11.19 -16.67 -18.17
CA HIS A 159 12.03 -17.83 -18.46
C HIS A 159 13.46 -17.32 -18.65
N LEU A 160 14.17 -17.09 -17.55
CA LEU A 160 15.61 -17.07 -17.55
C LEU A 160 16.02 -18.53 -17.44
N ASN A 161 16.34 -19.07 -18.62
CA ASN A 161 17.36 -20.08 -18.80
C ASN A 161 18.50 -19.82 -17.79
N SER A 162 18.40 -20.43 -16.62
CA SER A 162 19.55 -20.63 -15.76
C SER A 162 20.36 -21.74 -16.43
N PRO A 163 21.65 -21.54 -16.74
CA PRO A 163 22.50 -22.67 -17.07
C PRO A 163 22.43 -23.62 -15.88
N SER A 164 22.10 -24.88 -16.18
CA SER A 164 22.15 -25.98 -15.26
C SER A 164 23.58 -26.14 -14.71
N THR A 165 23.90 -25.45 -13.63
CA THR A 165 24.93 -25.94 -12.71
C THR A 165 24.32 -27.11 -11.98
N THR A 166 24.45 -28.29 -12.58
CA THR A 166 24.32 -29.58 -11.92
C THR A 166 25.18 -29.56 -10.65
N PRO A 167 24.61 -29.65 -9.43
CA PRO A 167 25.41 -30.06 -8.30
C PRO A 167 25.83 -31.51 -8.55
N LYS A 168 27.15 -31.74 -8.62
CA LYS A 168 27.71 -33.10 -8.50
C LYS A 168 27.27 -33.64 -7.14
N ILE A 169 26.25 -34.50 -7.16
CA ILE A 169 25.86 -35.37 -6.06
C ILE A 169 27.08 -36.27 -5.83
N LYS A 170 27.85 -35.97 -4.79
CA LYS A 170 28.78 -36.93 -4.20
C LYS A 170 27.94 -37.93 -3.42
N ASP A 171 28.19 -39.20 -3.71
CA ASP A 171 27.61 -40.36 -3.06
C ASP A 171 27.66 -40.24 -1.53
N ILE A 172 26.51 -40.37 -0.87
CA ILE A 172 26.42 -40.59 0.58
C ILE A 172 25.62 -41.88 0.79
N PRO A 173 26.17 -42.85 1.55
CA PRO A 173 25.66 -44.20 1.59
C PRO A 173 24.36 -44.35 2.37
N LEU A 174 23.54 -45.23 1.81
CA LEU A 174 22.37 -45.91 2.36
C LEU A 174 22.71 -46.63 3.68
N LEU A 175 22.21 -46.16 4.83
CA LEU A 175 22.00 -47.05 6.00
C LEU A 175 20.92 -46.51 6.97
N THR A 176 19.98 -47.42 7.25
CA THR A 176 19.18 -47.59 8.48
C THR A 176 18.00 -46.66 8.76
N VAL A 177 16.88 -47.03 8.12
CA VAL A 177 15.57 -47.20 8.77
C VAL A 177 15.72 -47.92 10.11
N THR A 178 15.26 -47.32 11.22
CA THR A 178 14.54 -48.01 12.31
C THR A 178 14.04 -47.05 13.40
N LEU A 179 12.77 -47.24 13.77
CA LEU A 179 12.23 -47.16 15.14
C LEU A 179 12.14 -45.79 15.86
N PHE A 180 11.07 -45.04 15.58
CA PHE A 180 10.38 -44.23 16.61
C PHE A 180 8.86 -44.29 16.42
N LEU A 181 8.32 -45.51 16.40
CA LEU A 181 6.96 -45.78 16.84
C LEU A 181 7.11 -46.62 18.11
N ILE A 182 6.99 -45.97 19.27
CA ILE A 182 6.52 -46.49 20.57
C ILE A 182 6.80 -45.33 21.55
N ARG A 183 5.75 -44.59 21.91
CA ARG A 183 5.51 -44.02 23.25
C ARG A 183 4.23 -43.18 23.23
N LEU A 184 3.10 -43.84 22.96
CA LEU A 184 1.78 -43.35 23.37
C LEU A 184 0.93 -44.57 23.75
N TYR A 185 1.31 -45.21 24.86
CA TYR A 185 0.42 -45.99 25.73
C TYR A 185 1.13 -46.07 27.08
N TYR A 186 0.91 -45.04 27.90
CA TYR A 186 0.84 -45.13 29.36
C TYR A 186 0.03 -43.94 29.86
#